data_AF-W0HNG4-F1
#
_entry.id   AF-W0HNG4-F1
#
_cell.length_a   1.000
_cell.length_b   1.000
_cell.length_c   1.000
_cell.angle_alpha   90.00
_cell.angle_beta   90.00
_cell.angle_gamma   90.00
#
_symmetry.space_group_name_H-M   'P 1'
#
loop_
_entity.id
_entity.type
_entity.pdbx_description
1 polymer ?
#
loop_
_entity_poly.entity_id
_entity_poly.type
_entity_poly.pdbx_seq_one_letter_code
_entity_poly.pdbx_strand_id
1 'polypeptide(L)'
;MAGSTPVFGACYGHQLLAYALGGKVDYHPDGMELGTQAIELLPAAADDALLTALPRRFGANLVHSQSVLTLPPGATVLGRSAHDPHQILRYGLNVITTQFHPEFTAAIMRSYLVRMMAQEPKRCDNYQHLEGQIVATPHSQSLLARFVRRCLRGDVTV
;
A
#
# COMPACT_ATOMS: atom_id res chain seq x y z
N MET A 1 17.05 18.71 1.59
CA MET A 1 15.63 18.55 1.92
C MET A 1 14.89 18.40 0.61
N ALA A 2 14.19 17.28 0.39
CA ALA A 2 13.31 17.12 -0.77
C ALA A 2 12.30 18.27 -0.78
N GLY A 3 12.03 18.84 -1.96
CA GLY A 3 11.16 20.00 -2.12
C GLY A 3 9.76 19.75 -1.54
N SER A 4 9.06 20.84 -1.25
CA SER A 4 7.70 20.86 -0.71
C SER A 4 6.62 20.19 -1.58
N THR A 5 7.02 19.61 -2.71
CA THR A 5 6.17 18.86 -3.62
C THR A 5 5.55 17.64 -2.91
N PRO A 6 4.21 17.55 -2.84
CA PRO A 6 3.55 16.37 -2.33
C PRO A 6 3.89 15.12 -3.17
N VAL A 7 4.15 13.99 -2.50
CA VAL A 7 4.43 12.69 -3.16
C VAL A 7 3.55 11.59 -2.58
N PHE A 8 2.90 10.82 -3.47
CA PHE A 8 2.21 9.59 -3.14
C PHE A 8 2.83 8.43 -3.92
N GLY A 9 3.44 7.46 -3.23
CA GLY A 9 4.01 6.26 -3.84
C GLY A 9 3.15 5.03 -3.60
N ALA A 10 2.86 4.24 -4.63
CA ALA A 10 2.13 2.97 -4.53
C ALA A 10 2.99 1.80 -5.01
N CYS A 11 2.94 0.66 -4.32
CA CYS A 11 3.64 -0.58 -4.66
C CYS A 11 5.13 -0.38 -4.96
N TYR A 12 5.58 -0.47 -6.21
CA TYR A 12 6.99 -0.21 -6.54
C TYR A 12 7.43 1.22 -6.18
N GLY A 13 6.54 2.22 -6.26
CA GLY A 13 6.86 3.58 -5.83
C GLY A 13 7.09 3.69 -4.31
N HIS A 14 6.42 2.86 -3.52
CA HIS A 14 6.66 2.73 -2.08
C HIS A 14 8.05 2.18 -1.79
N GLN A 15 8.43 1.12 -2.51
CA GLN A 15 9.72 0.45 -2.40
C GLN A 15 10.88 1.33 -2.87
N LEU A 16 10.73 1.92 -4.06
CA LEU A 16 11.75 2.79 -4.66
C LEU A 16 12.08 3.97 -3.75
N LEU A 17 11.07 4.59 -3.15
CA LEU A 17 11.29 5.70 -2.22
C LEU A 17 11.99 5.24 -0.94
N ALA A 18 11.57 4.10 -0.38
CA ALA A 18 12.23 3.54 0.80
C ALA A 18 13.72 3.25 0.53
N TYR A 19 14.02 2.61 -0.60
CA TYR A 19 15.37 2.31 -1.05
C TYR A 19 16.21 3.58 -1.26
N ALA A 20 15.66 4.56 -1.98
CA ALA A 20 16.36 5.82 -2.27
C ALA A 20 16.71 6.62 -1.00
N LEU A 21 15.94 6.44 0.08
CA LEU A 21 16.16 7.08 1.38
C LEU A 21 17.01 6.23 2.34
N GLY A 22 17.62 5.14 1.86
CA GLY A 22 18.57 4.32 2.62
C GLY A 22 17.95 3.12 3.33
N GLY A 23 16.72 2.73 2.98
CA GLY A 23 16.07 1.51 3.45
C GLY A 23 16.54 0.29 2.64
N LYS A 24 16.25 -0.90 3.16
CA LYS A 24 16.46 -2.16 2.44
C LYS A 24 15.15 -2.63 1.82
N VAL A 25 15.16 -2.88 0.52
CA VAL A 25 14.06 -3.52 -0.21
C VAL A 25 14.59 -4.82 -0.81
N ASP A 26 13.83 -5.90 -0.64
CA ASP A 26 14.14 -7.20 -1.23
C ASP A 26 12.85 -8.04 -1.34
N TYR A 27 12.96 -9.26 -1.86
CA TYR A 27 11.90 -10.24 -1.77
C TYR A 27 11.48 -10.47 -0.32
N HIS A 28 10.18 -10.48 -0.06
CA HIS A 28 9.65 -10.78 1.26
C HIS A 28 10.01 -12.24 1.61
N PRO A 29 10.55 -12.52 2.81
CA PRO A 29 11.03 -13.86 3.17
C PRO A 29 9.92 -14.92 3.13
N ASP A 30 8.68 -14.53 3.43
CA ASP A 30 7.51 -15.41 3.40
C ASP A 30 6.80 -15.43 2.03
N GLY A 31 7.40 -14.82 1.01
CA GLY A 31 6.86 -14.79 -0.35
C GLY A 31 5.81 -13.71 -0.58
N MET A 32 5.02 -13.90 -1.65
CA MET A 32 4.13 -12.90 -2.21
C MET A 32 2.88 -12.65 -1.35
N GLU A 33 2.52 -11.39 -1.14
CA GLU A 33 1.20 -10.99 -0.64
C GLU A 33 0.28 -10.67 -1.82
N LEU A 34 -0.89 -11.32 -1.86
CA LEU A 34 -1.79 -11.29 -3.00
C LEU A 34 -3.26 -11.25 -2.57
N GLY A 35 -4.07 -10.51 -3.32
CA GLY A 35 -5.52 -10.45 -3.16
C GLY A 35 -6.00 -9.33 -2.24
N THR A 36 -7.23 -9.44 -1.73
CA THR A 36 -7.77 -8.47 -0.77
C THR A 36 -7.35 -8.86 0.65
N GLN A 37 -6.46 -8.08 1.27
CA GLN A 37 -6.01 -8.30 2.66
C GLN A 37 -6.43 -7.16 3.59
N ALA A 38 -6.44 -7.43 4.89
CA ALA A 38 -6.71 -6.44 5.91
C ALA A 38 -5.46 -5.59 6.23
N ILE A 39 -5.63 -4.28 6.17
CA ILE A 39 -4.66 -3.29 6.65
C ILE A 39 -5.11 -2.81 8.02
N GLU A 40 -4.20 -2.84 9.00
CA GLU A 40 -4.37 -2.26 10.33
C GLU A 40 -3.58 -0.96 10.44
N LEU A 41 -4.26 0.14 10.74
CA LEU A 41 -3.63 1.39 11.13
C LEU A 41 -2.98 1.27 12.51
N LEU A 42 -1.76 1.77 12.62
CA LEU A 42 -0.97 1.80 13.85
C LEU A 42 -1.24 3.09 14.65
N PRO A 43 -0.89 3.16 15.95
CA PRO A 43 -1.07 4.37 16.75
C PRO A 43 -0.46 5.64 16.14
N ALA A 44 0.67 5.50 15.43
CA ALA A 44 1.32 6.61 14.73
C ALA A 44 0.47 7.26 13.62
N ALA A 45 -0.58 6.58 13.15
CA ALA A 45 -1.52 7.10 12.15
C ALA A 45 -2.63 7.98 12.74
N ALA A 46 -2.74 8.09 14.08
CA ALA A 46 -3.87 8.74 14.75
C ALA A 46 -4.08 10.19 14.33
N ASP A 47 -2.99 10.92 14.05
CA ASP A 47 -3.01 12.34 13.64
C ASP A 47 -2.72 12.54 12.14
N ASP A 48 -2.69 11.46 11.36
CA ASP A 48 -2.45 11.55 9.92
C ASP A 48 -3.70 12.06 9.19
N ALA A 49 -3.61 13.27 8.64
CA ALA A 49 -4.69 13.95 7.91
C ALA A 49 -5.36 13.13 6.79
N LEU A 50 -4.67 12.14 6.20
CA LEU A 50 -5.25 11.27 5.18
C LEU A 50 -5.94 10.03 5.77
N LEU A 51 -5.43 9.54 6.91
CA LEU A 51 -5.81 8.26 7.50
C LEU A 51 -6.84 8.40 8.63
N THR A 52 -6.93 9.57 9.29
CA THR A 52 -7.86 9.82 10.42
C THR A 52 -9.33 9.55 10.08
N ALA A 53 -9.72 9.73 8.82
CA ALA A 53 -11.08 9.47 8.36
C ALA A 53 -11.25 8.07 7.73
N LEU A 54 -10.34 7.14 7.99
CA LEU A 54 -10.48 5.72 7.67
C LEU A 54 -10.74 4.91 8.95
N PRO A 55 -11.43 3.76 8.87
CA PRO A 55 -11.54 2.85 10.00
C PRO A 55 -10.15 2.28 10.35
N ARG A 56 -9.96 1.90 11.62
CA ARG A 56 -8.69 1.32 12.10
C ARG A 56 -8.26 0.09 11.30
N ARG A 57 -9.21 -0.70 10.80
CA ARG A 57 -8.96 -1.84 9.92
C ARG A 57 -9.81 -1.71 8.66
N PHE A 58 -9.20 -1.93 7.50
CA PHE A 58 -9.90 -1.91 6.20
C PHE A 58 -9.26 -2.90 5.23
N GLY A 59 -10.01 -3.31 4.20
CA GLY A 59 -9.49 -4.13 3.11
C GLY A 59 -8.74 -3.30 2.07
N ALA A 60 -7.64 -3.83 1.54
CA ALA A 60 -6.88 -3.28 0.41
C ALA A 60 -6.45 -4.40 -0.55
N ASN A 61 -6.27 -4.07 -1.83
CA ASN A 61 -5.78 -5.03 -2.84
C ASN A 61 -4.26 -5.00 -2.90
N LEU A 62 -3.64 -6.17 -2.82
CA LEU A 62 -2.20 -6.38 -2.72
C LEU A 62 -1.71 -7.29 -3.84
N VAL A 63 -0.57 -6.91 -4.41
CA VAL A 63 0.16 -7.67 -5.41
C VAL A 63 1.63 -7.30 -5.29
N HIS A 64 2.38 -7.96 -4.40
CA HIS A 64 3.83 -7.73 -4.31
C HIS A 64 4.58 -8.95 -3.79
N SER A 65 5.74 -9.21 -4.40
CA SER A 65 6.71 -10.22 -3.93
C SER A 65 7.88 -9.60 -3.17
N GLN A 66 8.06 -8.29 -3.30
CA GLN A 66 9.09 -7.52 -2.62
C GLN A 66 8.46 -6.60 -1.58
N SER A 67 9.24 -6.27 -0.56
CA SER A 67 8.82 -5.46 0.57
C SER A 67 9.98 -4.61 1.07
N VAL A 68 9.65 -3.54 1.80
CA VAL A 68 10.64 -2.83 2.61
C VAL A 68 10.99 -3.76 3.78
N LEU A 69 12.21 -4.29 3.82
CA LEU A 69 12.68 -5.16 4.89
C LEU A 69 13.31 -4.37 6.03
N THR A 70 13.92 -3.23 5.72
CA THR A 70 14.48 -2.30 6.71
C THR A 70 14.03 -0.91 6.36
N LEU A 71 13.43 -0.22 7.33
CA LEU A 71 12.99 1.16 7.17
C LEU A 71 14.19 2.09 6.93
N PRO A 72 14.08 3.04 6.00
CA PRO A 72 15.03 4.14 5.92
C PRO A 72 14.93 5.03 7.17
N PRO A 73 16.01 5.76 7.52
CA PRO A 73 15.99 6.71 8.63
C PRO A 73 14.86 7.75 8.50
N GLY A 74 14.15 8.00 9.60
CA GLY A 74 13.10 9.02 9.67
C GLY A 74 11.75 8.62 9.06
N ALA A 75 11.62 7.43 8.47
CA ALA A 75 10.32 6.92 8.05
C ALA A 75 9.47 6.50 9.25
N THR A 76 8.17 6.79 9.20
CA THR A 76 7.20 6.34 10.20
C THR A 76 6.26 5.31 9.58
N VAL A 77 6.05 4.20 10.29
CA VAL A 77 5.09 3.16 9.90
C VAL A 77 3.70 3.53 10.40
N LEU A 78 2.76 3.64 9.48
CA LEU A 78 1.39 4.05 9.78
C LEU A 78 0.37 2.92 9.62
N GLY A 79 0.72 1.87 8.89
CA GLY A 79 -0.15 0.72 8.71
C GLY A 79 0.63 -0.52 8.35
N ARG A 80 0.05 -1.68 8.69
CA ARG A 80 0.59 -3.02 8.44
C ARG A 80 -0.49 -3.97 7.94
N SER A 81 -0.10 -5.09 7.36
CA SER A 81 -0.97 -6.28 7.22
C SER A 81 -0.50 -7.36 8.21
N ALA A 82 -1.10 -8.55 8.13
CA ALA A 82 -0.60 -9.70 8.88
C ALA A 82 0.72 -10.23 8.30
N HIS A 83 1.00 -9.96 7.01
CA HIS A 83 2.16 -10.44 6.27
C HIS A 83 3.31 -9.44 6.27
N ASP A 84 3.01 -8.16 5.99
CA ASP A 84 4.01 -7.11 5.84
C ASP A 84 3.82 -5.99 6.90
N PRO A 85 4.85 -5.69 7.72
CA PRO A 85 4.77 -4.65 8.73
C PRO A 85 4.75 -3.23 8.16
N HIS A 86 5.09 -3.01 6.88
CA HIS A 86 5.35 -1.70 6.30
C HIS A 86 4.35 -1.31 5.20
N GLN A 87 3.06 -1.58 5.40
CA GLN A 87 2.02 -1.33 4.39
C GLN A 87 1.77 0.16 4.09
N ILE A 88 1.99 1.05 5.06
CA ILE A 88 1.88 2.51 4.87
C ILE A 88 3.08 3.19 5.54
N LEU A 89 3.85 3.97 4.77
CA LEU A 89 5.00 4.72 5.27
C LEU A 89 4.84 6.22 5.04
N ARG A 90 5.37 7.00 5.98
CA ARG A 90 5.41 8.46 5.95
C ARG A 90 6.86 8.95 5.98
N TYR A 91 7.16 9.95 5.15
CA TYR A 91 8.48 10.56 5.02
C TYR A 91 8.38 12.08 5.18
N GLY A 92 7.93 12.52 6.35
CA GLY A 92 7.59 13.93 6.61
C GLY A 92 6.13 14.26 6.26
N LEU A 93 5.81 15.56 6.21
CA LEU A 93 4.41 16.02 6.11
C LEU A 93 3.74 15.73 4.76
N ASN A 94 4.52 15.74 3.68
CA ASN A 94 3.99 15.82 2.31
C ASN A 94 4.21 14.53 1.51
N VAL A 95 4.82 13.52 2.13
CA VAL A 95 5.25 12.30 1.46
C VAL A 95 4.68 11.09 2.21
N ILE A 96 3.79 10.36 1.55
CA ILE A 96 3.17 9.14 2.06
C ILE A 96 3.22 8.07 0.97
N THR A 97 3.39 6.80 1.36
CA THR A 97 3.38 5.70 0.42
C THR A 97 2.58 4.51 0.95
N THR A 98 2.04 3.70 0.04
CA THR A 98 1.32 2.46 0.35
C THR A 98 1.94 1.29 -0.41
N GLN A 99 2.11 0.14 0.25
CA GLN A 99 2.57 -1.08 -0.42
C GLN A 99 1.41 -1.73 -1.22
N PHE A 100 0.18 -1.63 -0.72
CA PHE A 100 -1.05 -1.99 -1.46
C PHE A 100 -1.37 -1.01 -2.61
N HIS A 101 -2.30 -1.43 -3.46
CA HIS A 101 -2.80 -0.70 -4.63
C HIS A 101 -4.13 0.02 -4.33
N PRO A 102 -4.12 1.30 -3.92
CA PRO A 102 -5.35 2.07 -3.74
C PRO A 102 -6.07 2.31 -5.06
N GLU A 103 -5.42 2.18 -6.21
CA GLU A 103 -6.03 2.33 -7.53
C GLU A 103 -6.75 1.06 -8.02
N PHE A 104 -6.57 -0.08 -7.34
CA PHE A 104 -7.17 -1.34 -7.76
C PHE A 104 -8.62 -1.47 -7.29
N THR A 105 -9.52 -1.65 -8.26
CA THR A 105 -10.88 -2.12 -8.01
C THR A 105 -10.92 -3.64 -7.83
N ALA A 106 -12.02 -4.14 -7.25
CA ALA A 106 -12.27 -5.58 -7.17
C ALA A 106 -12.26 -6.26 -8.56
N ALA A 107 -12.74 -5.56 -9.60
CA ALA A 107 -12.69 -6.06 -10.96
C ALA A 107 -11.26 -6.17 -11.50
N ILE A 108 -10.43 -5.14 -11.28
CA ILE A 108 -9.00 -5.15 -11.67
C ILE A 108 -8.27 -6.30 -10.97
N MET A 109 -8.50 -6.48 -9.67
CA MET A 109 -7.85 -7.54 -8.90
C MET A 109 -8.24 -8.94 -9.40
N ARG A 110 -9.52 -9.17 -9.73
CA ARG A 110 -9.96 -10.43 -10.35
C ARG A 110 -9.30 -10.67 -11.71
N SER A 111 -9.28 -9.66 -12.58
CA SER A 111 -8.60 -9.77 -13.88
C SER A 111 -7.10 -10.07 -13.73
N TYR A 112 -6.46 -9.51 -12.70
CA TYR A 112 -5.07 -9.81 -12.38
C TYR A 112 -4.88 -11.29 -12.01
N LEU A 113 -5.73 -11.82 -11.13
CA LEU A 113 -5.68 -13.24 -10.71
C LEU A 113 -5.92 -14.20 -11.89
N VAL A 114 -6.87 -13.90 -12.78
CA VAL A 114 -7.10 -14.70 -13.99
C VAL A 114 -5.83 -14.77 -14.85
N ARG A 115 -5.12 -13.64 -14.99
CA ARG A 115 -3.85 -13.62 -15.72
C ARG A 115 -2.76 -14.44 -15.02
N MET A 116 -2.68 -14.40 -13.70
CA MET A 116 -1.72 -15.22 -12.94
C MET A 116 -2.01 -16.73 -13.09
N MET A 117 -3.27 -17.14 -13.06
CA MET A 117 -3.68 -18.54 -13.29
C MET A 117 -3.19 -19.05 -14.65
N ALA A 118 -3.35 -18.23 -15.70
CA ALA A 118 -2.90 -18.58 -17.04
C ALA A 118 -1.36 -18.69 -17.14
N GLN A 119 -0.63 -17.89 -16.36
CA GLN A 119 0.84 -17.88 -16.36
C GLN A 119 1.46 -18.98 -15.49
N GLU A 120 0.78 -19.38 -14.40
CA GLU A 120 1.25 -20.38 -13.47
C GLU A 120 0.17 -21.46 -13.20
N PRO A 121 -0.10 -22.36 -14.16
CA PRO A 121 -1.16 -23.37 -14.01
C PRO A 121 -1.02 -24.25 -12.76
N LYS A 122 0.22 -24.47 -12.29
CA LYS A 122 0.50 -25.23 -11.05
C LYS A 122 -0.02 -24.58 -9.77
N ARG A 123 -0.33 -23.28 -9.80
CA ARG A 123 -0.84 -22.49 -8.67
C ARG A 123 -2.29 -22.02 -8.87
N CYS A 124 -2.96 -22.53 -9.92
CA CYS A 124 -4.30 -22.12 -10.30
C CYS A 124 -5.31 -22.23 -9.13
N ASP A 125 -5.33 -23.37 -8.43
CA ASP A 125 -6.26 -23.61 -7.31
C ASP A 125 -6.10 -22.56 -6.18
N ASN A 126 -4.87 -22.16 -5.88
CA ASN A 126 -4.59 -21.11 -4.88
C ASN A 126 -5.13 -19.75 -5.35
N TYR A 127 -4.91 -19.40 -6.62
CA TYR A 127 -5.44 -18.15 -7.18
C TYR A 127 -6.96 -18.15 -7.26
N GLN A 128 -7.60 -19.31 -7.51
CA GLN A 128 -9.06 -19.44 -7.55
C GLN A 128 -9.65 -19.24 -6.16
N HIS A 129 -9.00 -19.80 -5.13
CA HIS A 129 -9.38 -19.55 -3.75
C HIS A 129 -9.30 -18.06 -3.40
N LEU A 130 -8.23 -17.37 -3.78
CA LEU A 130 -8.07 -15.93 -3.58
C LEU A 130 -9.10 -15.10 -4.34
N GLU A 131 -9.45 -15.50 -5.57
CA GLU A 131 -10.46 -14.82 -6.39
C GLU A 131 -11.82 -14.77 -5.68
N GLY A 132 -12.21 -15.87 -5.02
CA GLY A 132 -13.43 -15.97 -4.22
C GLY A 132 -13.46 -15.03 -3.00
N GLN A 133 -12.32 -14.52 -2.56
CA GLN A 133 -12.19 -13.60 -1.41
C GLN A 133 -12.11 -12.13 -1.81
N ILE A 134 -12.06 -11.82 -3.11
CA ILE A 134 -11.94 -10.44 -3.57
C ILE A 134 -13.22 -9.67 -3.28
N VAL A 135 -13.07 -8.56 -2.56
CA VAL A 135 -14.17 -7.65 -2.23
C VAL A 135 -13.85 -6.22 -2.61
N ALA A 136 -14.85 -5.34 -2.60
CA ALA A 136 -14.64 -3.92 -2.81
C ALA A 136 -13.83 -3.33 -1.64
N THR A 137 -12.90 -2.43 -1.96
CA THR A 137 -11.97 -1.80 -1.00
C THR A 137 -12.13 -0.28 -0.98
N PRO A 138 -13.34 0.24 -0.69
CA PRO A 138 -13.62 1.68 -0.84
C PRO A 138 -12.76 2.57 0.06
N HIS A 139 -12.38 2.07 1.24
CA HIS A 139 -11.52 2.81 2.16
C HIS A 139 -10.11 3.01 1.62
N SER A 140 -9.45 1.93 1.15
CA SER A 140 -8.11 2.06 0.54
C SER A 140 -8.17 2.89 -0.74
N GLN A 141 -9.21 2.71 -1.57
CA GLN A 141 -9.38 3.48 -2.82
C GLN A 141 -9.57 4.97 -2.60
N SER A 142 -10.16 5.36 -1.47
CA SER A 142 -10.36 6.76 -1.14
C SER A 142 -9.05 7.53 -0.90
N LEU A 143 -7.94 6.85 -0.59
CA LEU A 143 -6.66 7.48 -0.21
C LEU A 143 -6.09 8.35 -1.32
N LEU A 144 -6.02 7.83 -2.55
CA LEU A 144 -5.47 8.59 -3.67
C LEU A 144 -6.31 9.84 -3.95
N ALA A 145 -7.63 9.71 -3.95
CA ALA A 145 -8.54 10.84 -4.14
C ALA A 145 -8.42 11.88 -3.01
N ARG A 146 -8.27 11.45 -1.75
CA ARG A 146 -8.04 12.33 -0.60
C ARG A 146 -6.71 13.06 -0.71
N PHE A 147 -5.65 12.36 -1.08
CA PHE A 147 -4.33 12.93 -1.32
C PHE A 147 -4.40 14.03 -2.39
N VAL A 148 -4.96 13.73 -3.56
CA VAL A 148 -5.12 14.70 -4.65
C VAL A 148 -5.91 15.93 -4.19
N ARG A 149 -7.04 15.76 -3.47
CA ARG A 149 -7.82 16.88 -2.93
C ARG A 149 -7.01 17.75 -1.97
N ARG A 150 -6.17 17.16 -1.14
CA ARG A 150 -5.29 17.88 -0.20
C ARG A 150 -4.25 18.71 -0.95
N CYS A 151 -3.64 18.13 -1.99
CA CYS A 151 -2.69 18.85 -2.86
C CYS A 151 -3.36 20.06 -3.54
N LEU A 152 -4.58 19.89 -4.05
CA LEU A 152 -5.32 20.96 -4.73
C LEU A 152 -5.77 22.10 -3.79
N ARG A 153 -5.92 21.84 -2.49
CA ARG A 153 -6.35 22.84 -1.50
C ARG A 153 -5.18 23.65 -0.90
N GLY A 154 -3.94 23.25 -1.15
CA GLY A 154 -2.77 23.86 -0.50
C GLY A 154 -2.62 23.45 0.97
N ASP A 155 -3.37 22.45 1.44
CA ASP A 155 -3.30 21.92 2.81
C ASP A 155 -1.99 21.15 3.09
N VAL A 156 -1.13 21.01 2.08
CA VAL A 156 0.19 20.41 2.13
C VAL A 156 1.19 21.52 2.48
N THR A 157 1.56 21.63 3.75
CA THR A 157 2.38 22.73 4.27
C THR A 157 3.80 22.64 3.72
N VAL A 158 4.28 23.71 3.08
CA VAL A 158 5.66 23.91 2.59
C VAL A 158 6.60 24.10 3.77
#